data_AF-A0A2T6C703-F1
#
_entry.id   AF-A0A2T6C703-F1
#
_cell.length_a   1.000
_cell.length_b   1.000
_cell.length_c   1.000
_cell.angle_alpha   90.00
_cell.angle_beta   90.00
_cell.angle_gamma   90.00
#
_symmetry.space_group_name_H-M   'P 1'
#
loop_
_entity.id
_entity.type
_entity.pdbx_description
1 polymer ?
#
loop_
_entity_poly.entity_id
_entity_poly.type
_entity_poly.pdbx_seq_one_letter_code
_entity_poly.pdbx_strand_id
1 'polypeptide(L)'
;MDIEELILLKEHSQLLVMHSWRKDIPRTHRNIIIAEALNSCTVDENFHITGYLITNRRVFVVGWSETTPFQKILKHFYRKVAEGIFNYRKHTFQYDDESYVDEQHANVLFTTYPFYNEHIHTLITGRKLVSAYYDPNIERLKEYIKHHEYCSALDYEGGKSPVFVNTSANV
;
A
#
# COMPACT_ATOMS: atom_id res chain seq x y z
N MET A 1 -38.45 0.90 8.28
CA MET A 1 -37.26 0.64 7.45
C MET A 1 -36.66 2.01 7.22
N ASP A 2 -35.70 2.35 8.06
CA ASP A 2 -35.18 3.71 8.17
C ASP A 2 -34.19 3.98 7.03
N ILE A 3 -34.11 5.24 6.57
CA ILE A 3 -33.28 5.68 5.44
C ILE A 3 -31.76 5.48 5.73
N GLU A 4 -31.43 5.12 6.96
CA GLU A 4 -30.11 4.68 7.45
C GLU A 4 -29.72 3.25 7.02
N GLU A 5 -30.45 2.62 6.09
CA GLU A 5 -29.94 1.49 5.32
C GLU A 5 -28.77 1.93 4.40
N LEU A 6 -27.60 2.03 5.03
CA LEU A 6 -26.31 1.61 4.48
C LEU A 6 -26.00 2.13 3.07
N ILE A 7 -25.50 3.38 2.99
CA ILE A 7 -24.38 3.61 2.07
C ILE A 7 -23.19 2.85 2.67
N LEU A 8 -23.20 1.53 2.51
CA LEU A 8 -22.07 0.66 2.80
C LEU A 8 -21.04 1.05 1.75
N LEU A 9 -20.17 1.99 2.10
CA LEU A 9 -19.03 2.34 1.28
C LEU A 9 -18.30 1.04 0.94
N LYS A 10 -18.32 0.69 -0.35
CA LYS A 10 -17.84 -0.61 -0.80
C LYS A 10 -16.35 -0.67 -0.51
N GLU A 11 -15.97 -1.48 0.46
CA GLU A 11 -14.58 -1.74 0.76
C GLU A 11 -13.90 -2.35 -0.47
N HIS A 12 -12.77 -1.78 -0.83
CA HIS A 12 -11.91 -2.25 -1.90
C HIS A 12 -10.66 -2.86 -1.28
N SER A 13 -10.34 -4.09 -1.67
CA SER A 13 -9.17 -4.81 -1.22
C SER A 13 -8.39 -5.38 -2.40
N GLN A 14 -7.07 -5.19 -2.39
CA GLN A 14 -6.23 -5.59 -3.51
C GLN A 14 -4.85 -6.04 -3.05
N LEU A 15 -4.36 -7.12 -3.66
CA LEU A 15 -2.97 -7.53 -3.61
C LEU A 15 -2.27 -7.09 -4.90
N LEU A 16 -1.21 -6.31 -4.77
CA LEU A 16 -0.37 -5.84 -5.87
C LEU A 16 0.99 -6.53 -5.79
N VAL A 17 1.38 -7.25 -6.84
CA VAL A 17 2.67 -7.95 -6.92
C VAL A 17 3.64 -7.16 -7.79
N MET A 18 4.75 -6.69 -7.22
CA MET A 18 5.75 -5.88 -7.91
C MET A 18 6.49 -6.69 -8.99
N HIS A 19 6.70 -6.07 -10.15
CA HIS A 19 7.48 -6.65 -11.26
C HIS A 19 9.00 -6.54 -11.04
N SER A 20 9.79 -6.61 -12.11
CA SER A 20 11.26 -6.68 -12.08
C SER A 20 11.92 -5.44 -11.48
N TRP A 21 11.33 -4.25 -11.62
CA TRP A 21 11.89 -2.97 -11.13
C TRP A 21 12.26 -3.00 -9.64
N ARG A 22 11.59 -3.84 -8.85
CA ARG A 22 11.89 -4.03 -7.41
C ARG A 22 13.32 -4.53 -7.15
N LYS A 23 13.97 -5.13 -8.15
CA LYS A 23 15.34 -5.64 -8.07
C LYS A 23 16.37 -4.51 -8.23
N ASP A 24 15.99 -3.42 -8.87
CA ASP A 24 16.89 -2.33 -9.23
C ASP A 24 16.92 -1.23 -8.15
N ILE A 25 16.00 -1.28 -7.19
CA ILE A 25 15.85 -0.28 -6.13
C ILE A 25 15.97 -0.97 -4.77
N PRO A 26 16.82 -0.46 -3.86
CA PRO A 26 16.93 -0.96 -2.50
C PRO A 26 15.59 -1.01 -1.78
N ARG A 27 15.42 -2.02 -0.92
CA ARG A 27 14.15 -2.28 -0.22
C ARG A 27 13.58 -1.05 0.48
N THR A 28 14.42 -0.30 1.21
CA THR A 28 14.00 0.89 1.96
C THR A 28 13.40 1.94 1.04
N HIS A 29 14.14 2.34 -0.01
CA HIS A 29 13.67 3.33 -0.98
C HIS A 29 12.41 2.88 -1.72
N ARG A 30 12.33 1.60 -2.08
CA ARG A 30 11.12 1.06 -2.71
C ARG A 30 9.90 1.18 -1.80
N ASN A 31 10.06 0.86 -0.52
CA ASN A 31 8.97 0.95 0.43
C ASN A 31 8.54 2.42 0.65
N ILE A 32 9.49 3.36 0.68
CA ILE A 32 9.21 4.81 0.72
C ILE A 32 8.39 5.25 -0.50
N ILE A 33 8.84 4.92 -1.71
CA ILE A 33 8.13 5.26 -2.96
C ILE A 33 6.68 4.77 -2.93
N ILE A 34 6.46 3.53 -2.48
CA ILE A 34 5.12 2.96 -2.39
C ILE A 34 4.28 3.68 -1.32
N ALA A 35 4.87 3.97 -0.16
CA ALA A 35 4.19 4.65 0.93
C ALA A 35 3.76 6.07 0.53
N GLU A 36 4.65 6.82 -0.13
CA GLU A 36 4.35 8.14 -0.69
C GLU A 36 3.25 8.07 -1.75
N ALA A 37 3.28 7.06 -2.63
CA ALA A 37 2.25 6.87 -3.62
C ALA A 37 0.88 6.55 -3.00
N LEU A 38 0.84 5.74 -1.93
CA LEU A 38 -0.39 5.49 -1.17
C LEU A 38 -0.90 6.77 -0.49
N ASN A 39 -0.01 7.56 0.12
CA ASN A 39 -0.38 8.85 0.73
C ASN A 39 -0.94 9.83 -0.29
N SER A 40 -0.36 9.90 -1.49
CA SER A 40 -0.88 10.72 -2.59
C SER A 40 -2.27 10.26 -3.04
N CYS A 41 -2.61 8.96 -2.95
CA CYS A 41 -3.98 8.51 -3.22
C CYS A 41 -4.98 9.04 -2.18
N THR A 42 -4.57 9.13 -0.91
CA THR A 42 -5.41 9.69 0.15
C THR A 42 -5.63 11.19 -0.04
N VAL A 43 -4.58 11.93 -0.41
CA VAL A 43 -4.64 13.39 -0.59
C VAL A 43 -5.36 13.78 -1.88
N ASP A 44 -5.00 13.15 -3.01
CA ASP A 44 -5.40 13.62 -4.34
C ASP A 44 -6.67 12.94 -4.86
N GLU A 45 -6.95 11.71 -4.42
CA GLU A 45 -8.02 10.86 -4.98
C GLU A 45 -9.07 10.47 -3.93
N ASN A 46 -9.08 11.12 -2.77
CA ASN A 46 -10.03 10.88 -1.67
C ASN A 46 -10.12 9.39 -1.29
N PHE A 47 -8.97 8.71 -1.24
CA PHE A 47 -8.88 7.30 -0.87
C PHE A 47 -8.62 7.14 0.63
N HIS A 48 -9.61 6.60 1.35
CA HIS A 48 -9.49 6.29 2.76
C HIS A 48 -8.88 4.91 2.94
N ILE A 49 -7.57 4.87 3.23
CA ILE A 49 -6.86 3.62 3.52
C ILE A 49 -7.29 3.13 4.89
N THR A 50 -7.92 1.95 4.92
CA THR A 50 -8.30 1.26 6.15
C THR A 50 -7.24 0.26 6.58
N GLY A 51 -6.39 -0.22 5.67
CA GLY A 51 -5.27 -1.08 6.03
C GLY A 51 -4.27 -1.25 4.89
N TYR A 52 -2.99 -1.40 5.21
CA TYR A 52 -1.94 -1.67 4.25
C TYR A 52 -0.79 -2.50 4.83
N LEU A 53 -0.11 -3.22 3.94
CA LEU A 53 1.14 -3.91 4.26
C LEU A 53 2.06 -3.89 3.03
N ILE A 54 3.22 -3.22 3.14
CA ILE A 54 4.21 -3.12 2.08
C ILE A 54 5.35 -4.10 2.35
N THR A 55 5.38 -5.22 1.63
CA THR A 55 6.45 -6.22 1.75
C THR A 55 7.52 -6.03 0.67
N ASN A 56 8.56 -6.89 0.68
CA ASN A 56 9.62 -6.84 -0.33
C ASN A 56 9.14 -7.10 -1.79
N ARG A 57 7.96 -7.71 -1.97
CA ARG A 57 7.46 -8.12 -3.29
C ARG A 57 6.01 -7.74 -3.56
N ARG A 58 5.27 -7.38 -2.51
CA ARG A 58 3.80 -7.29 -2.53
C ARG A 58 3.34 -6.09 -1.72
N VAL A 59 2.30 -5.43 -2.21
CA VAL A 59 1.53 -4.43 -1.46
C VAL A 59 0.14 -5.00 -1.24
N PHE A 60 -0.28 -5.08 0.01
CA PHE A 60 -1.66 -5.35 0.38
C PHE A 60 -2.29 -4.02 0.73
N VAL A 61 -3.46 -3.72 0.16
CA VAL A 61 -4.18 -2.48 0.45
C VAL A 61 -5.67 -2.78 0.62
N VAL A 62 -6.26 -2.14 1.62
CA VAL A 62 -7.69 -2.17 1.96
C VAL A 62 -8.12 -0.74 2.22
N GLY A 63 -9.23 -0.31 1.64
CA GLY A 63 -9.75 1.02 1.83
C GLY A 63 -11.04 1.25 1.07
N TRP A 64 -11.52 2.48 1.08
CA TRP A 64 -12.74 2.87 0.38
C TRP A 64 -12.62 4.32 -0.11
N SER A 65 -13.52 4.71 -1.01
CA SER A 65 -13.66 6.09 -1.44
C SER A 65 -15.14 6.36 -1.69
N GLU A 66 -15.61 7.52 -1.26
CA GLU A 66 -16.97 7.99 -1.53
C GLU A 66 -17.17 8.43 -2.97
N THR A 67 -16.13 9.04 -3.55
CA THR A 67 -16.26 9.83 -4.78
C THR A 67 -15.43 9.29 -5.94
N THR A 68 -14.37 8.52 -5.65
CA THR A 68 -13.42 8.09 -6.66
C THR A 68 -13.53 6.58 -6.92
N PRO A 69 -13.80 6.15 -8.17
CA PRO A 69 -13.77 4.74 -8.52
C PRO A 69 -12.39 4.13 -8.24
N PHE A 70 -12.35 2.93 -7.63
CA PHE A 70 -11.11 2.29 -7.23
C PHE A 70 -10.09 2.09 -8.38
N GLN A 71 -10.57 1.88 -9.61
CA GLN A 71 -9.69 1.79 -10.78
C GLN A 71 -8.91 3.09 -11.05
N LYS A 72 -9.53 4.25 -10.81
CA LYS A 72 -8.87 5.56 -10.94
C LYS A 72 -7.83 5.75 -9.84
N ILE A 73 -8.14 5.33 -8.62
CA ILE A 73 -7.21 5.32 -7.48
C ILE A 73 -5.99 4.46 -7.79
N LEU A 74 -6.19 3.23 -8.31
CA LEU A 74 -5.10 2.34 -8.70
C LEU A 74 -4.23 2.93 -9.83
N LYS A 75 -4.85 3.57 -10.83
CA LYS A 75 -4.10 4.24 -11.90
C LYS A 75 -3.24 5.38 -11.35
N HIS A 76 -3.79 6.19 -10.45
CA HIS A 76 -3.05 7.26 -9.78
C HIS A 76 -1.90 6.72 -8.92
N PHE A 77 -2.15 5.66 -8.16
CA PHE A 77 -1.11 4.95 -7.41
C PHE A 77 0.04 4.51 -8.32
N TYR A 78 -0.24 3.84 -9.44
CA TYR A 78 0.79 3.39 -10.38
C TYR A 78 1.59 4.55 -10.97
N ARG A 79 0.92 5.64 -11.34
CA ARG A 79 1.60 6.85 -11.81
C ARG A 79 2.56 7.40 -10.76
N LYS A 80 2.12 7.51 -9.49
CA LYS A 80 2.95 8.02 -8.39
C LYS A 80 4.14 7.11 -8.09
N VAL A 81 3.98 5.79 -8.18
CA VAL A 81 5.11 4.86 -8.08
C VAL A 81 6.10 5.06 -9.23
N ALA A 82 5.61 5.25 -10.47
CA ALA A 82 6.47 5.51 -11.63
C ALA A 82 7.28 6.81 -11.45
N GLU A 83 6.63 7.88 -11.00
CA GLU A 83 7.27 9.16 -10.65
C GLU A 83 8.36 8.97 -9.59
N GLY A 84 8.07 8.24 -8.50
CA GLY A 84 9.05 7.96 -7.45
C GLY A 84 10.25 7.12 -7.92
N ILE A 85 10.02 6.13 -8.78
CA ILE A 85 11.10 5.33 -9.41
C ILE A 85 11.99 6.24 -10.28
N PHE A 86 11.39 7.11 -11.09
CA PHE A 86 12.11 8.04 -11.93
C PHE A 86 12.97 9.00 -11.10
N ASN A 87 12.39 9.61 -10.07
CA ASN A 87 13.10 10.53 -9.18
C ASN A 87 14.27 9.84 -8.47
N TYR A 88 14.07 8.62 -7.97
CA TYR A 88 15.15 7.83 -7.36
C TYR A 88 16.31 7.60 -8.34
N ARG A 89 16.01 7.19 -9.58
CA ARG A 89 17.02 6.94 -10.61
C ARG A 89 17.77 8.21 -10.99
N LYS A 90 17.06 9.33 -11.18
CA LYS A 90 17.65 10.64 -11.49
C LYS A 90 18.64 11.08 -10.42
N HIS A 91 18.26 10.98 -9.14
CA HIS A 91 19.14 11.35 -8.03
C HIS A 91 20.33 10.39 -7.86
N THR A 92 20.15 9.10 -8.14
CA THR A 92 21.19 8.09 -7.92
C THR A 92 22.24 8.04 -9.03
N PHE A 93 21.83 8.25 -10.29
CA PHE A 93 22.70 7.97 -11.44
C PHE A 93 23.11 9.21 -12.25
N GLN A 94 22.68 10.43 -11.88
CA GLN A 94 23.04 11.70 -12.56
C GLN A 94 22.90 11.65 -14.10
N TYR A 95 21.91 10.94 -14.64
CA TYR A 95 21.66 10.95 -16.08
C TYR A 95 21.04 12.30 -16.50
N ASP A 96 21.64 12.90 -17.53
CA ASP A 96 21.04 13.96 -18.33
C ASP A 96 20.00 13.36 -19.28
N ASP A 97 18.86 14.05 -19.36
CA ASP A 97 17.81 13.99 -20.38
C ASP A 97 16.78 12.83 -20.50
N GLU A 98 15.52 13.30 -20.51
CA GLU A 98 14.38 12.86 -21.34
C GLU A 98 13.84 11.43 -21.29
N SER A 99 13.85 10.74 -20.15
CA SER A 99 12.83 9.69 -19.95
C SER A 99 11.56 10.31 -19.36
N TYR A 100 10.69 10.79 -20.26
CA TYR A 100 9.29 11.04 -19.93
C TYR A 100 8.78 9.85 -19.11
N VAL A 101 8.11 10.09 -17.97
CA VAL A 101 7.41 9.02 -17.26
C VAL A 101 6.41 8.47 -18.26
N ASP A 102 6.74 7.36 -18.90
CA ASP A 102 5.88 6.81 -19.92
C ASP A 102 4.63 6.29 -19.21
N GLU A 103 3.59 7.11 -19.21
CA GLU A 103 2.29 6.80 -18.63
C GLU A 103 1.73 5.48 -19.20
N GLN A 104 2.16 5.08 -20.40
CA GLN A 104 1.76 3.81 -21.01
C GLN A 104 2.36 2.60 -20.28
N HIS A 105 3.50 2.76 -19.61
CA HIS A 105 4.19 1.68 -18.89
C HIS A 105 3.92 1.65 -17.39
N ALA A 106 3.24 2.66 -16.80
CA ALA A 106 2.90 2.66 -15.38
C ALA A 106 2.05 1.44 -14.97
N ASN A 107 1.19 0.95 -15.87
CA ASN A 107 0.37 -0.24 -15.66
C ASN A 107 1.19 -1.56 -15.62
N VAL A 108 2.48 -1.51 -15.98
CA VAL A 108 3.40 -2.67 -16.00
C VAL A 108 4.22 -2.76 -14.71
N LEU A 109 3.96 -1.91 -13.70
CA LEU A 109 4.71 -1.95 -12.44
C LEU A 109 4.26 -3.07 -11.51
N PHE A 110 3.00 -3.51 -11.63
CA PHE A 110 2.38 -4.49 -10.76
C PHE A 110 1.46 -5.44 -11.52
N THR A 111 1.33 -6.67 -10.99
CA THR A 111 0.18 -7.52 -11.29
C THR A 111 -0.83 -7.43 -10.16
N THR A 112 -2.08 -7.16 -10.52
CA THR A 112 -3.20 -7.03 -9.60
C THR A 112 -3.87 -8.38 -9.35
N TYR A 113 -4.07 -8.75 -8.08
CA TYR A 113 -4.78 -9.96 -7.67
C TYR A 113 -5.83 -9.64 -6.60
N PRO A 114 -6.99 -10.29 -6.60
CA PRO A 114 -7.95 -10.16 -5.51
C PRO A 114 -7.32 -10.55 -4.16
N PHE A 115 -7.75 -9.89 -3.09
CA PHE A 115 -7.21 -10.11 -1.76
C PHE A 115 -8.06 -11.15 -1.02
N TYR A 116 -7.63 -12.41 -1.03
CA TYR A 116 -8.37 -13.53 -0.41
C TYR A 116 -7.89 -13.95 0.99
N ASN A 117 -6.75 -13.45 1.47
CA ASN A 117 -6.21 -13.89 2.76
C ASN A 117 -6.87 -13.11 3.91
N GLU A 118 -7.95 -13.67 4.44
CA GLU A 118 -8.75 -13.10 5.54
C GLU A 118 -7.93 -12.82 6.81
N HIS A 119 -6.90 -13.63 7.11
CA HIS A 119 -6.05 -13.39 8.28
C HIS A 119 -5.22 -12.11 8.11
N ILE A 120 -4.58 -11.93 6.95
CA ILE A 120 -3.83 -10.69 6.69
C ILE A 120 -4.79 -9.51 6.66
N HIS A 121 -5.93 -9.62 5.98
CA HIS A 121 -6.95 -8.56 5.92
C HIS A 121 -7.39 -8.12 7.32
N THR A 122 -7.79 -9.08 8.16
CA THR A 122 -8.22 -8.83 9.54
C THR A 122 -7.13 -8.12 10.35
N LEU A 123 -5.88 -8.59 10.25
CA LEU A 123 -4.76 -8.04 11.02
C LEU A 123 -4.38 -6.63 10.57
N ILE A 124 -4.28 -6.37 9.26
CA ILE A 124 -3.87 -5.04 8.76
C ILE A 124 -4.99 -4.00 8.90
N THR A 125 -6.24 -4.42 9.07
CA THR A 125 -7.38 -3.52 9.33
C THR A 125 -7.65 -3.31 10.83
N GLY A 126 -6.76 -3.82 11.70
CA GLY A 126 -6.88 -3.66 13.16
C GLY A 126 -8.01 -4.48 13.79
N ARG A 127 -8.64 -5.39 13.04
CA ARG A 127 -9.71 -6.25 13.55
C ARG A 127 -9.10 -7.37 14.40
N LYS A 128 -9.79 -7.72 15.49
CA LYS A 128 -9.35 -8.79 16.38
C LYS A 128 -9.58 -10.14 15.72
N LEU A 129 -8.50 -10.86 15.43
CA LEU A 129 -8.59 -12.23 14.96
C LEU A 129 -8.93 -13.16 16.14
N VAL A 130 -10.19 -13.57 16.24
CA VAL A 130 -10.65 -14.53 17.25
C VAL A 130 -10.50 -15.93 16.67
N SER A 131 -9.46 -16.65 17.12
CA SER A 131 -9.32 -18.08 16.82
C SER A 131 -9.70 -18.89 18.05
N ALA A 132 -10.53 -19.93 17.86
CA ALA A 132 -10.90 -20.85 18.93
C ALA A 132 -9.74 -21.76 19.36
N TYR A 133 -8.71 -21.88 18.52
CA TYR A 133 -7.52 -22.70 18.76
C TYR A 133 -6.24 -21.93 18.43
N TYR A 134 -5.15 -22.27 19.11
CA TYR A 134 -3.83 -21.72 18.80
C TYR A 134 -3.36 -22.18 17.41
N ASP A 135 -2.98 -21.23 16.55
CA ASP A 135 -2.34 -21.50 15.26
C ASP A 135 -0.97 -20.80 15.20
N PRO A 136 0.15 -21.55 15.14
CA PRO A 136 1.48 -20.96 15.11
C PRO A 136 1.74 -20.10 13.86
N ASN A 137 1.05 -20.33 12.75
CA ASN A 137 1.19 -19.49 11.55
C ASN A 137 0.54 -18.12 11.75
N ILE A 138 -0.59 -18.09 12.45
CA ILE A 138 -1.27 -16.84 12.82
C ILE A 138 -0.38 -16.03 13.78
N GLU A 139 0.22 -16.66 14.78
CA GLU A 139 1.10 -15.96 15.72
C GLU A 139 2.37 -15.44 15.03
N ARG A 140 2.97 -16.22 14.13
CA ARG A 140 4.07 -15.73 13.28
C ARG A 140 3.66 -14.55 12.41
N LEU A 141 2.45 -14.56 11.87
CA LEU A 141 1.94 -13.48 11.05
C LEU A 141 1.70 -12.20 11.89
N LYS A 142 1.12 -12.34 13.09
CA LYS A 142 0.98 -11.24 14.05
C LYS A 142 2.34 -10.64 14.41
N GLU A 143 3.31 -11.49 14.74
CA GLU A 143 4.66 -11.07 15.10
C GLU A 143 5.37 -10.36 13.94
N TYR A 144 5.22 -10.89 12.73
CA TYR A 144 5.73 -10.26 11.51
C TYR A 144 5.12 -8.87 11.31
N ILE A 145 3.79 -8.77 11.37
CA ILE A 145 3.06 -7.51 11.15
C ILE A 145 3.41 -6.48 12.23
N LYS A 146 3.52 -6.90 13.50
CA LYS A 146 3.83 -6.04 14.64
C LYS A 146 5.19 -5.34 14.54
N HIS A 147 6.17 -5.95 13.89
CA HIS A 147 7.52 -5.37 13.77
C HIS A 147 7.80 -4.76 12.39
N HIS A 148 6.79 -4.67 11.52
CA HIS A 148 6.99 -4.28 10.13
C HIS A 148 6.68 -2.80 9.93
N GLU A 149 7.73 -1.99 9.75
CA GLU A 149 7.69 -0.51 9.69
C GLU A 149 6.74 0.09 8.65
N TYR A 150 6.33 -0.69 7.65
CA TYR A 150 5.42 -0.25 6.59
C TYR A 150 4.13 -1.06 6.63
N CYS A 151 3.42 -0.99 7.76
CA CYS A 151 2.14 -1.64 7.98
C CYS A 151 1.22 -0.79 8.85
N SER A 152 -0.05 -0.68 8.47
CA SER A 152 -1.08 0.02 9.24
C SER A 152 -1.35 -0.58 10.62
N ALA A 153 -0.96 -1.83 10.87
CA ALA A 153 -1.16 -2.47 12.16
C ALA A 153 -0.45 -1.74 13.32
N LEU A 154 0.66 -1.04 13.03
CA LEU A 154 1.36 -0.17 13.98
C LEU A 154 0.60 1.13 14.27
N ASP A 155 -0.27 1.55 13.36
CA ASP A 155 -1.00 2.83 13.41
C ASP A 155 -2.20 2.76 14.39
N TYR A 156 -2.60 1.56 14.83
CA TYR A 156 -3.73 1.33 15.74
C TYR A 156 -3.39 1.45 17.22
N GLU A 157 -2.12 1.63 17.61
CA GLU A 157 -1.74 1.97 19.00
C GLU A 157 -1.90 3.47 19.32
N GLY A 158 -2.38 4.28 18.36
CA GLY A 158 -2.66 5.70 18.55
C GLY A 158 -3.01 6.36 17.23
N GLY A 159 -4.31 6.33 16.88
CA GLY A 159 -4.83 6.63 15.56
C GLY A 159 -4.27 7.88 14.90
N LYS A 160 -3.56 7.68 13.78
CA LYS A 160 -3.32 8.69 12.73
C LYS A 160 -3.21 7.98 11.38
N SER A 161 -4.07 8.35 10.44
CA SER A 161 -3.71 8.35 9.01
C SER A 161 -2.60 9.41 8.84
N PRO A 162 -1.45 9.17 8.16
CA PRO A 162 -1.23 8.53 6.86
C PRO A 162 -0.33 7.27 6.91
N VAL A 163 -0.04 6.66 5.74
CA VAL A 163 0.98 5.60 5.60
C VAL A 163 2.32 6.09 6.15
N PHE A 164 2.87 5.37 7.13
CA PHE A 164 4.12 5.76 7.78
C PHE A 164 5.32 5.61 6.83
N VAL A 165 6.09 6.69 6.73
CA VAL A 165 7.38 6.71 6.05
C VAL A 165 8.44 6.90 7.13
N ASN A 166 9.13 5.82 7.54
CA ASN A 166 10.28 5.96 8.42
C ASN A 166 11.48 6.45 7.60
N THR A 167 11.78 7.75 7.65
CA THR A 167 12.93 8.38 6.97
C THR A 167 14.22 8.30 7.81
N SER A 168 14.21 7.61 8.95
CA SER A 168 15.35 7.54 9.88
C SER A 168 16.52 6.68 9.40
N ALA A 169 16.40 6.03 8.25
CA ALA A 169 17.47 5.31 7.59
C ALA A 169 18.05 6.15 6.44
N ASN A 170 18.78 7.22 6.78
CA ASN A 170 19.92 7.80 6.03
C ASN A 170 20.26 9.21 6.57
N VAL A 171 21.23 9.28 7.50
CA VAL A 171 22.32 10.28 7.46
C VAL A 171 23.61 9.51 7.30
#